data_AF-A0A0M6X0Z2-F1
#
_entry.id   AF-A0A0M6X0Z2-F1
#
_cell.length_a   1.000
_cell.length_b   1.000
_cell.length_c   1.000
_cell.angle_alpha   90.00
_cell.angle_beta   90.00
_cell.angle_gamma   90.00
#
_symmetry.space_group_name_H-M   'P 1'
#
loop_
_entity.id
_entity.type
_entity.pdbx_description
1 polymer ?
#
loop_
_entity_poly.entity_id
_entity_poly.type
_entity_poly.pdbx_seq_one_letter_code
_entity_poly.pdbx_strand_id
1 'polypeptide(L)'
;MLALALTNKKDFMNKFLKTEIFDHFLLQEGIVVSFASYVIDGTITKGFYTDTEAEELGIKTFHFLPFSMLRPRIFDLIKGKKAPSSFKFVLMLSPENQKRTMERIGSSYTPADISAMSMNIKFQNQMLTLTTGISYRIFSTDKTLEPEWDKFVRQFLSQHDISFEVL
;
A
#
# COMPACT_ATOMS: atom_id res chain seq x y z
N MET A 1 3.75 -6.56 -13.95
CA MET A 1 2.53 -6.39 -13.12
C MET A 1 2.00 -7.76 -12.72
N LEU A 2 2.02 -8.07 -11.42
CA LEU A 2 1.52 -9.30 -10.82
C LEU A 2 0.09 -9.09 -10.30
N ALA A 3 -0.75 -10.11 -10.44
CA ALA A 3 -2.06 -10.18 -9.80
C ALA A 3 -2.16 -11.45 -8.94
N LEU A 4 -2.59 -11.29 -7.69
CA LEU A 4 -2.72 -12.35 -6.71
C LEU A 4 -4.14 -12.39 -6.14
N ALA A 5 -4.68 -13.59 -5.97
CA ALA A 5 -5.85 -13.84 -5.14
C ALA A 5 -5.40 -14.10 -3.70
N LEU A 6 -5.92 -13.34 -2.74
CA LEU A 6 -5.67 -13.56 -1.31
C LEU A 6 -6.70 -14.57 -0.79
N THR A 7 -6.27 -15.82 -0.59
CA THR A 7 -7.17 -16.97 -0.43
C THR A 7 -7.81 -17.06 0.95
N ASN A 8 -7.12 -16.61 2.00
CA ASN A 8 -7.67 -16.53 3.36
C ASN A 8 -8.07 -15.09 3.73
N LYS A 9 -9.27 -14.67 3.29
CA LYS A 9 -9.78 -13.31 3.50
C LYS A 9 -9.84 -12.89 4.96
N LYS A 10 -10.28 -13.78 5.86
CA LYS A 10 -10.45 -13.46 7.28
C LYS A 10 -9.10 -13.23 7.95
N ASP A 11 -8.14 -14.11 7.69
CA ASP A 11 -6.77 -13.97 8.20
C ASP A 11 -6.12 -12.69 7.66
N PHE A 12 -6.17 -12.49 6.34
CA PHE A 12 -5.63 -11.28 5.73
C PHE A 12 -6.22 -10.02 6.33
N MET A 13 -7.55 -9.91 6.47
CA MET A 13 -8.17 -8.70 7.01
C MET A 13 -7.81 -8.46 8.48
N ASN A 14 -7.59 -9.52 9.27
CA ASN A 14 -7.06 -9.38 10.63
C ASN A 14 -5.63 -8.82 10.60
N LYS A 15 -4.74 -9.39 9.78
CA LYS A 15 -3.36 -8.90 9.62
C LYS A 15 -3.33 -7.45 9.10
N PHE A 16 -4.10 -7.17 8.07
CA PHE A 16 -4.15 -5.86 7.42
C PHE A 16 -4.66 -4.74 8.34
N LEU A 17 -5.69 -4.98 9.16
CA LEU A 17 -6.31 -3.92 9.96
C LEU A 17 -5.93 -3.93 11.44
N LYS A 18 -5.54 -5.08 12.00
CA LYS A 18 -5.34 -5.25 13.44
C LYS A 18 -3.88 -5.48 13.84
N THR A 19 -2.94 -5.43 12.89
CA THR A 19 -1.51 -5.56 13.17
C THR A 19 -0.72 -4.49 12.43
N GLU A 20 0.56 -4.38 12.75
CA GLU A 20 1.49 -3.38 12.25
C GLU A 20 2.18 -3.81 10.94
N ILE A 21 1.81 -4.96 10.36
CA ILE A 21 2.46 -5.55 9.18
C ILE A 21 2.54 -4.57 7.98
N PHE A 22 1.54 -3.69 7.83
CA PHE A 22 1.48 -2.73 6.73
C PHE A 22 1.77 -1.28 7.16
N ASP A 23 2.14 -1.05 8.42
CA ASP A 23 2.17 0.30 9.02
C ASP A 23 3.25 1.22 8.44
N HIS A 24 4.30 0.63 7.85
CA HIS A 24 5.42 1.33 7.21
C HIS A 24 5.19 1.65 5.73
N PHE A 25 4.07 1.22 5.14
CA PHE A 25 3.64 1.68 3.83
C PHE A 25 2.89 3.00 3.96
N LEU A 26 2.98 3.84 2.93
CA LEU A 26 2.15 5.03 2.81
C LEU A 26 0.84 4.66 2.12
N LEU A 27 -0.27 5.26 2.57
CA LEU A 27 -1.56 5.11 1.91
C LEU A 27 -1.74 6.23 0.89
N GLN A 28 -1.82 5.91 -0.40
CA GLN A 28 -2.13 6.88 -1.44
C GLN A 28 -3.64 7.13 -1.54
N GLU A 29 -4.45 6.06 -1.52
CA GLU A 29 -5.89 6.13 -1.72
C GLU A 29 -6.57 5.01 -0.93
N GLY A 30 -7.68 5.32 -0.26
CA GLY A 30 -8.59 4.35 0.34
C GLY A 30 -10.04 4.60 -0.07
N ILE A 31 -10.75 3.56 -0.50
CA ILE A 31 -12.19 3.59 -0.76
C ILE A 31 -12.84 2.44 -0.02
N VAL A 32 -13.88 2.72 0.76
CA VAL A 32 -14.73 1.72 1.40
C VAL A 32 -16.18 1.98 1.01
N VAL A 33 -16.83 1.00 0.40
CA VAL A 33 -18.25 1.06 0.03
C VAL A 33 -19.02 0.10 0.92
N SER A 34 -19.97 0.65 1.68
CA SER A 34 -20.89 -0.09 2.54
C SER A 34 -22.31 0.48 2.37
N PHE A 35 -22.98 0.88 3.45
CA PHE A 35 -24.22 1.66 3.38
C PHE A 35 -24.00 3.10 2.87
N ALA A 36 -22.75 3.55 2.87
CA ALA A 36 -22.27 4.77 2.24
C ALA A 36 -20.88 4.51 1.64
N SER A 37 -20.44 5.40 0.74
CA SER A 37 -19.09 5.38 0.19
C SER A 37 -18.21 6.36 0.96
N TYR A 38 -17.08 5.87 1.45
CA TYR A 38 -16.06 6.65 2.13
C TYR A 38 -14.82 6.69 1.24
N VAL A 39 -14.30 7.89 1.03
CA VAL A 39 -13.08 8.13 0.25
C VAL A 39 -12.05 8.78 1.17
N ILE A 40 -10.85 8.21 1.19
CA ILE A 40 -9.71 8.65 1.97
C ILE A 40 -8.63 9.02 0.96
N ASP A 41 -8.36 10.32 0.86
CA ASP A 41 -7.15 10.83 0.22
C ASP A 41 -6.03 10.80 1.26
N GLY A 42 -4.98 10.04 0.99
CA GLY A 42 -3.87 9.92 1.93
C GLY A 42 -2.87 11.07 1.86
N THR A 43 -3.04 12.02 0.95
CA THR A 43 -2.13 13.16 0.77
C THR A 43 -2.04 13.97 2.06
N ILE A 44 -0.82 14.27 2.50
CA ILE A 44 -0.61 15.14 3.66
C ILE A 44 -1.08 16.55 3.28
N THR A 45 -2.10 17.05 3.97
CA THR A 45 -2.66 18.38 3.74
C THR A 45 -1.59 19.46 3.99
N LYS A 46 -1.33 20.29 2.97
CA LYS A 46 -0.36 21.37 3.04
C LYS A 46 -0.71 22.34 4.18
N GLY A 47 0.25 22.59 5.06
CA GLY A 47 0.11 23.51 6.20
C GLY A 47 -0.69 22.96 7.37
N PHE A 48 -1.09 21.68 7.36
CA PHE A 48 -1.74 21.06 8.52
C PHE A 48 -0.74 20.77 9.64
N TYR A 49 0.43 20.23 9.30
CA TYR A 49 1.56 20.06 10.22
C TYR A 49 2.58 21.18 10.03
N THR A 50 3.11 21.68 11.13
CA THR A 50 4.35 22.47 11.14
C THR A 50 5.55 21.58 10.79
N ASP A 51 6.68 22.19 10.41
CA ASP A 51 7.91 21.45 10.12
C ASP A 51 8.39 20.65 11.33
N THR A 52 8.25 21.18 12.54
CA THR A 52 8.62 20.51 13.79
C THR A 52 7.73 19.28 14.03
N GLU A 53 6.40 19.44 13.94
CA GLU A 53 5.47 18.31 14.10
C GLU A 53 5.70 17.22 13.05
N ALA A 54 5.93 17.62 11.80
CA ALA A 54 6.20 16.66 10.72
C ALA A 54 7.52 15.91 10.91
N GLU A 55 8.52 16.54 11.52
CA GLU A 55 9.81 15.93 11.85
C GLU A 55 9.68 14.96 13.04
N GLU A 56 8.99 15.37 14.10
CA GLU A 56 8.68 14.50 15.26
C GLU A 56 7.87 13.26 14.87
N LEU A 57 6.94 13.42 13.93
CA LEU A 57 6.15 12.32 13.38
C LEU A 57 6.91 11.49 12.33
N GLY A 58 8.09 11.93 11.89
CA GLY A 58 8.88 11.25 10.86
C GLY A 58 8.27 11.29 9.46
N ILE A 59 7.35 12.22 9.19
CA ILE A 59 6.60 12.33 7.93
C ILE A 59 7.03 13.53 7.07
N LYS A 60 8.01 14.33 7.52
CA LYS A 60 8.47 15.55 6.83
C LYS A 60 8.83 15.36 5.35
N THR A 61 9.35 14.19 4.99
CA THR A 61 9.74 13.86 3.61
C THR A 61 8.65 13.12 2.83
N PHE A 62 7.51 12.82 3.45
CA PHE A 62 6.46 12.01 2.86
C PHE A 62 5.45 12.91 2.15
N HIS A 63 4.89 12.39 1.05
CA HIS A 63 3.77 13.03 0.36
C HIS A 63 2.41 12.52 0.86
N PHE A 64 2.39 11.26 1.31
CA PHE A 64 1.21 10.57 1.80
C PHE A 64 1.42 10.14 3.26
N LEU A 65 0.34 10.06 4.02
CA LEU A 65 0.37 9.59 5.40
C LEU A 65 0.75 8.10 5.48
N PRO A 66 1.55 7.70 6.48
CA PRO A 66 1.74 6.31 6.83
C PRO A 66 0.39 5.62 7.08
N PHE A 67 0.27 4.37 6.64
CA PHE A 67 -0.93 3.57 6.85
C PHE A 67 -1.25 3.42 8.34
N SER A 68 -0.24 3.37 9.21
CA SER A 68 -0.40 3.34 10.67
C SER A 68 -1.31 4.45 11.22
N MET A 69 -1.21 5.67 10.66
CA MET A 69 -1.99 6.83 11.12
C MET A 69 -3.47 6.74 10.71
N LEU A 70 -3.77 6.01 9.63
CA LEU A 70 -5.12 5.91 9.05
C LEU A 70 -5.78 4.56 9.35
N ARG A 71 -5.00 3.51 9.64
CA ARG A 71 -5.46 2.13 9.91
C ARG A 71 -6.54 2.06 10.99
N PRO A 72 -6.45 2.75 12.14
CA PRO A 72 -7.52 2.71 13.15
C PRO A 72 -8.85 3.26 12.62
N ARG A 73 -8.81 4.35 11.84
CA ARG A 73 -10.01 4.93 11.23
C ARG A 73 -10.59 4.03 10.14
N ILE A 74 -9.74 3.41 9.33
CA ILE A 74 -10.16 2.43 8.32
C ILE A 74 -10.77 1.20 8.97
N PHE A 75 -10.17 0.72 10.07
CA PHE A 75 -10.73 -0.37 10.87
C PHE A 75 -12.12 0.00 11.40
N ASP A 76 -12.31 1.23 11.88
CA ASP A 76 -13.60 1.72 12.36
C ASP A 76 -14.68 1.78 11.25
N LEU A 77 -14.30 2.07 10.01
CA LEU A 77 -15.21 2.05 8.86
C LEU A 77 -15.62 0.64 8.43
N ILE A 78 -14.73 -0.34 8.61
CA ILE A 78 -14.93 -1.73 8.18
C ILE A 78 -15.54 -2.59 9.29
N LYS A 79 -15.25 -2.27 10.57
CA LYS A 79 -15.75 -3.04 11.71
C LYS A 79 -17.27 -2.91 11.77
N GLY A 80 -17.95 -4.03 11.95
CA GLY A 80 -19.40 -4.06 12.01
C GLY A 80 -19.98 -5.45 11.78
N LYS A 81 -21.31 -5.54 11.80
CA LYS A 81 -22.03 -6.80 11.57
C LYS A 81 -22.06 -7.21 10.10
N LYS A 82 -22.05 -6.24 9.19
CA LYS A 82 -22.07 -6.46 7.73
C LYS A 82 -20.74 -6.03 7.14
N ALA A 83 -20.13 -6.91 6.36
CA ALA A 83 -18.93 -6.58 5.60
C ALA A 83 -19.24 -5.48 4.56
N PRO A 84 -18.26 -4.64 4.20
CA PRO A 84 -18.41 -3.70 3.08
C PRO A 84 -18.71 -4.44 1.77
N SER A 85 -19.47 -3.81 0.87
CA SER A 85 -19.77 -4.35 -0.45
C SER A 85 -18.53 -4.38 -1.35
N SER A 86 -17.66 -3.39 -1.22
CA SER A 86 -16.33 -3.37 -1.85
C SER A 86 -15.38 -2.43 -1.11
N PHE A 87 -14.08 -2.63 -1.31
CA PHE A 87 -13.07 -1.65 -0.92
C PHE A 87 -11.87 -1.70 -1.85
N LYS A 88 -11.08 -0.63 -1.83
CA LYS A 88 -9.81 -0.50 -2.54
C LYS A 88 -8.84 0.28 -1.65
N PHE A 89 -7.62 -0.21 -1.51
CA PHE A 89 -6.53 0.51 -0.86
C PHE A 89 -5.30 0.47 -1.76
N VAL A 90 -4.69 1.63 -1.99
CA VAL A 90 -3.42 1.77 -2.72
C VAL A 90 -2.35 2.10 -1.70
N LEU A 91 -1.49 1.12 -1.42
CA LEU A 91 -0.33 1.28 -0.55
C LEU A 91 0.93 1.43 -1.39
N MET A 92 1.89 2.22 -0.92
CA MET A 92 3.18 2.39 -1.58
C MET A 92 4.33 2.44 -0.58
N LEU A 93 5.54 2.13 -1.04
CA LEU A 93 6.74 2.27 -0.21
C LEU A 93 6.95 3.73 0.21
N SER A 94 7.47 3.93 1.43
CA SER A 94 8.03 5.22 1.84
C SER A 94 9.24 5.57 0.97
N PRO A 95 9.63 6.86 0.84
CA PRO A 95 10.82 7.26 0.09
C PRO A 95 12.09 6.50 0.48
N GLU A 96 12.27 6.26 1.78
CA GLU A 96 13.41 5.50 2.29
C GLU A 96 13.36 4.03 1.86
N ASN A 97 12.21 3.36 2.01
CA ASN A 97 12.08 1.96 1.62
C ASN A 97 12.14 1.77 0.09
N GLN A 98 11.63 2.72 -0.69
CA GLN A 98 11.78 2.74 -2.14
C GLN A 98 13.27 2.80 -2.51
N LYS A 99 14.01 3.76 -1.94
CA LYS A 99 15.45 3.89 -2.17
C LYS A 99 16.20 2.59 -1.82
N ARG A 100 15.98 2.05 -0.62
CA ARG A 100 16.61 0.78 -0.18
C ARG A 100 16.29 -0.40 -1.09
N THR A 101 15.04 -0.49 -1.57
CA THR A 101 14.62 -1.55 -2.48
C THR A 101 15.31 -1.42 -3.84
N MET A 102 15.38 -0.21 -4.39
CA MET A 102 16.06 0.06 -5.66
C MET A 102 17.57 -0.22 -5.58
N GLU A 103 18.22 0.17 -4.49
CA GLU A 103 19.64 -0.14 -4.23
C GLU A 103 19.88 -1.65 -4.15
N ARG A 104 19.01 -2.39 -3.46
CA ARG A 104 19.09 -3.85 -3.36
C ARG A 104 18.91 -4.56 -4.70
N ILE A 105 18.08 -4.01 -5.58
CA ILE A 105 17.88 -4.52 -6.94
C ILE A 105 19.10 -4.24 -7.83
N GLY A 106 19.91 -3.23 -7.50
CA GLY A 106 20.95 -2.73 -8.42
C GLY A 106 20.34 -1.96 -9.60
N SER A 107 19.22 -1.29 -9.35
CA SER A 107 18.48 -0.51 -10.36
C SER A 107 19.33 0.63 -10.92
N SER A 108 19.30 0.84 -12.24
CA SER A 108 19.89 2.01 -12.89
C SER A 108 19.05 3.29 -12.73
N TYR A 109 17.80 3.15 -12.28
CA TYR A 109 16.92 4.30 -12.00
C TYR A 109 17.31 5.03 -10.72
N THR A 110 17.08 6.33 -10.70
CA THR A 110 17.14 7.14 -9.49
C THR A 110 15.78 7.17 -8.78
N PRO A 111 15.72 7.45 -7.46
CA PRO A 111 14.45 7.61 -6.76
C PRO A 111 13.53 8.69 -7.35
N ALA A 112 14.08 9.69 -8.06
CA ALA A 112 13.29 10.72 -8.72
C ALA A 112 12.54 10.18 -9.96
N ASP A 113 13.09 9.17 -10.64
CA ASP A 113 12.51 8.56 -11.83
C ASP A 113 11.28 7.69 -11.52
N ILE A 114 11.13 7.25 -10.27
CA ILE A 114 10.06 6.36 -9.82
C ILE A 114 9.10 7.14 -8.89
N SER A 115 7.84 7.23 -9.29
CA SER A 115 6.80 7.89 -8.50
C SER A 115 6.16 6.99 -7.47
N ALA A 116 6.06 5.68 -7.74
CA ALA A 116 5.53 4.73 -6.77
C ALA A 116 6.01 3.30 -7.04
N MET A 117 6.30 2.56 -5.96
CA MET A 117 6.27 1.10 -5.94
C MET A 117 5.10 0.69 -5.04
N SER A 118 4.04 0.17 -5.63
CA SER A 118 2.73 0.05 -4.99
C SER A 118 2.18 -1.38 -4.92
N MET A 119 1.31 -1.58 -3.94
CA MET A 119 0.40 -2.70 -3.80
C MET A 119 -1.03 -2.17 -3.76
N ASN A 120 -1.87 -2.62 -4.68
CA ASN A 120 -3.29 -2.30 -4.69
C ASN A 120 -4.05 -3.49 -4.15
N ILE A 121 -4.73 -3.29 -3.02
CA ILE A 121 -5.57 -4.30 -2.38
C ILE A 121 -7.01 -3.97 -2.70
N LYS A 122 -7.75 -4.93 -3.24
CA LYS A 122 -9.12 -4.72 -3.69
C LYS A 122 -10.02 -5.87 -3.26
N PHE A 123 -11.17 -5.54 -2.70
CA PHE A 123 -12.27 -6.47 -2.49
C PHE A 123 -13.46 -6.07 -3.36
N GLN A 124 -13.84 -6.93 -4.29
CA GLN A 124 -15.02 -6.74 -5.14
C GLN A 124 -15.53 -8.09 -5.63
N ASN A 125 -16.84 -8.26 -5.81
CA ASN A 125 -17.44 -9.50 -6.31
C ASN A 125 -17.02 -10.74 -5.50
N GLN A 126 -16.93 -10.59 -4.17
CA GLN A 126 -16.45 -11.61 -3.25
C GLN A 126 -15.01 -12.08 -3.49
N MET A 127 -14.23 -11.39 -4.32
CA MET A 127 -12.82 -11.68 -4.55
C MET A 127 -11.97 -10.64 -3.83
N LEU A 128 -10.93 -11.11 -3.14
CA LEU A 128 -9.92 -10.25 -2.51
C LEU A 128 -8.62 -10.43 -3.30
N THR A 129 -8.15 -9.37 -3.92
CA THR A 129 -6.98 -9.40 -4.81
C THR A 129 -5.93 -8.40 -4.36
N LEU A 130 -4.67 -8.73 -4.61
CA LEU A 130 -3.54 -7.81 -4.51
C LEU A 130 -2.86 -7.74 -5.88
N THR A 131 -2.67 -6.53 -6.40
CA THR A 131 -1.87 -6.29 -7.61
C THR A 131 -0.69 -5.41 -7.30
N THR A 132 0.44 -5.64 -7.96
CA THR A 132 1.64 -4.80 -7.84
C THR A 132 1.69 -3.74 -8.94
N GLY A 133 2.32 -2.60 -8.67
CA GLY A 133 2.54 -1.56 -9.66
C GLY A 133 3.87 -0.84 -9.47
N ILE A 134 4.51 -0.47 -10.58
CA ILE A 134 5.60 0.50 -10.61
C ILE A 134 5.14 1.67 -11.47
N SER A 135 5.18 2.87 -10.90
CA SER A 135 4.87 4.11 -11.61
C SER A 135 6.18 4.86 -11.87
N TYR A 136 6.41 5.19 -13.14
CA TYR A 136 7.59 5.91 -13.60
C TYR A 136 7.21 7.37 -13.89
N ARG A 137 8.08 8.32 -13.54
CA ARG A 137 7.99 9.73 -13.95
C ARG A 137 8.59 9.99 -15.33
N ILE A 138 9.41 9.05 -15.81
CA ILE A 138 10.07 9.10 -17.11
C ILE A 138 9.55 7.99 -18.02
N PHE A 139 9.67 8.20 -19.34
CA PHE A 139 9.51 7.11 -20.27
C PHE A 139 10.74 6.20 -20.19
N SER A 140 10.51 4.89 -20.06
CA SER A 140 11.57 3.91 -20.14
C SER A 140 11.08 2.57 -20.66
N THR A 141 11.94 1.93 -21.45
CA THR A 141 11.78 0.57 -21.97
C THR A 141 12.33 -0.50 -21.02
N ASP A 142 13.18 -0.11 -20.06
CA ASP A 142 13.71 -1.02 -19.04
C ASP A 142 12.62 -1.31 -17.98
N LYS A 143 12.16 -2.57 -17.92
CA LYS A 143 11.13 -3.00 -16.97
C LYS A 143 11.67 -3.90 -15.86
N THR A 144 12.98 -3.91 -15.60
CA THR A 144 13.62 -4.77 -14.60
C THR A 144 13.10 -4.59 -13.17
N LEU A 145 12.63 -3.39 -12.81
CA LEU A 145 12.04 -3.13 -11.50
C LEU A 145 10.73 -3.91 -11.26
N GLU A 146 9.94 -4.16 -12.31
CA GLU A 146 8.63 -4.82 -12.16
C GLU A 146 8.74 -6.27 -11.65
N PRO A 147 9.49 -7.19 -12.30
CA PRO A 147 9.61 -8.57 -11.83
C PRO A 147 10.29 -8.68 -10.46
N GLU A 148 11.24 -7.80 -10.13
CA GLU A 148 11.87 -7.79 -8.80
C GLU A 148 10.90 -7.30 -7.73
N TRP A 149 10.10 -6.26 -8.01
CA TRP A 149 9.04 -5.84 -7.09
C TRP A 149 7.98 -6.94 -6.89
N ASP A 150 7.56 -7.60 -7.96
CA ASP A 150 6.64 -8.74 -7.91
C ASP A 150 7.18 -9.86 -7.00
N LYS A 151 8.49 -10.12 -7.07
CA LYS A 151 9.18 -11.09 -6.20
C LYS A 151 9.22 -10.63 -4.75
N PHE A 152 9.56 -9.37 -4.46
CA PHE A 152 9.57 -8.84 -3.10
C PHE A 152 8.19 -8.90 -2.45
N VAL A 153 7.12 -8.56 -3.18
CA VAL A 153 5.75 -8.63 -2.66
C VAL A 153 5.37 -10.06 -2.31
N ARG A 154 5.66 -11.05 -3.17
CA ARG A 154 5.42 -12.46 -2.85
C ARG A 154 6.20 -12.92 -1.61
N GLN A 155 7.46 -12.48 -1.47
CA GLN A 155 8.29 -12.79 -0.31
C GLN A 155 7.72 -12.16 0.97
N PHE A 156 7.34 -10.89 0.93
CA PHE A 156 6.70 -10.18 2.03
C PHE A 156 5.42 -10.88 2.50
N LEU A 157 4.53 -11.24 1.56
CA LEU A 157 3.30 -11.97 1.90
C LEU A 157 3.61 -13.32 2.55
N SER A 158 4.58 -14.07 2.01
CA SER A 158 4.97 -15.38 2.54
C SER A 158 5.62 -15.27 3.94
N GLN A 159 6.46 -14.26 4.16
CA GLN A 159 7.12 -14.00 5.45
C GLN A 159 6.15 -13.65 6.57
N HIS A 160 4.98 -13.13 6.22
CA HIS A 160 3.91 -12.79 7.16
C HIS A 160 2.75 -13.82 7.16
N ASP A 161 2.99 -15.02 6.63
CA ASP A 161 2.03 -16.12 6.54
C ASP A 161 0.72 -15.74 5.84
N ILE A 162 0.77 -14.83 4.86
CA ILE A 162 -0.41 -14.41 4.08
C ILE A 162 -0.54 -15.35 2.88
N SER A 163 -1.62 -16.14 2.85
CA SER A 163 -1.87 -17.09 1.77
C SER A 163 -2.36 -16.40 0.49
N PHE A 164 -1.76 -16.76 -0.65
CA PHE A 164 -2.12 -16.23 -1.96
C PHE A 164 -1.96 -17.25 -3.09
N GLU A 165 -2.66 -17.02 -4.20
CA GLU A 165 -2.52 -17.73 -5.47
C GLU A 165 -2.29 -16.70 -6.58
N VAL A 166 -1.53 -17.07 -7.61
CA VAL A 166 -1.31 -16.22 -8.79
C VAL A 166 -2.53 -16.32 -9.71
N LEU A 167 -3.01 -15.16 -10.19
CA LEU A 167 -4.13 -15.05 -11.13
C LEU A 167 -3.67 -15.04 -12.59
#